data_AF-A0A2A9KNZ6-F1
#
_entry.id   AF-A0A2A9KNZ6-F1
#
_cell.length_a   1.000
_cell.length_b   1.000
_cell.length_c   1.000
_cell.angle_alpha   90.00
_cell.angle_beta   90.00
_cell.angle_gamma   90.00
#
_symmetry.space_group_name_H-M   'P 1'
#
loop_
_entity.id
_entity.type
_entity.pdbx_description
1 polymer ?
#
loop_
_entity_poly.entity_id
_entity_poly.type
_entity_poly.pdbx_seq_one_letter_code
_entity_poly.pdbx_strand_id
1 'polypeptide(L)' 'MSIVTNDQLVELTGGLKQGAAQKRWIKKALGIDAPLKADGHPFLTWDQVNRRDEPAQKKANINWQTA' A
#
# COMPACT_ATOMS: atom_id res chain seq x y z
N MET A 1 1.30 -15.49 -2.44
CA MET A 1 1.27 -14.17 -1.79
C MET A 1 0.08 -14.12 -0.84
N SER A 2 0.30 -13.90 0.46
CA SER A 2 -0.79 -13.76 1.44
C SER A 2 -1.24 -12.30 1.51
N ILE A 3 -2.55 -12.04 1.41
CA ILE A 3 -3.14 -10.69 1.47
C ILE A 3 -3.24 -10.25 2.93
N VAL A 4 -2.94 -8.98 3.21
CA VAL A 4 -3.13 -8.38 4.53
C VAL A 4 -4.63 -8.13 4.74
N THR A 5 -5.18 -8.78 5.77
CA THR A 5 -6.58 -8.61 6.19
C THR A 5 -6.80 -7.27 6.87
N ASN A 6 -8.05 -6.87 7.09
CA ASN A 6 -8.34 -5.58 7.71
C ASN A 6 -7.92 -5.54 9.19
N ASP A 7 -8.07 -6.63 9.94
CA ASP A 7 -7.55 -6.73 11.31
C ASP A 7 -6.03 -6.63 11.34
N GLN A 8 -5.35 -7.34 10.43
CA GLN A 8 -3.89 -7.25 10.29
C GLN A 8 -3.42 -5.84 9.88
N LEU A 9 -4.20 -5.11 9.10
CA LEU A 9 -3.93 -3.69 8.80
C LEU A 9 -4.02 -2.83 10.06
N VAL A 10 -5.01 -3.06 10.92
CA VAL A 10 -5.14 -2.35 12.19
C VAL A 10 -3.93 -2.65 13.07
N GLU A 11 -3.52 -3.91 13.21
CA GLU A 11 -2.33 -4.29 13.98
C GLU A 11 -1.04 -3.68 13.40
N LEU A 12 -0.83 -3.81 12.08
CA LEU A 12 0.34 -3.27 11.38
C LEU A 12 0.48 -1.76 11.54
N THR A 13 -0.63 -1.04 11.54
CA THR A 13 -0.65 0.43 11.61
C THR A 13 -0.72 0.95 13.05
N GLY A 14 -0.64 0.08 14.06
CA GLY A 14 -0.67 0.48 15.48
C GLY A 14 -2.05 0.90 15.97
N GLY A 15 -3.12 0.31 15.43
CA GLY A 15 -4.50 0.53 15.85
C GLY A 15 -5.32 1.49 14.98
N LEU A 16 -4.79 1.95 13.83
CA LEU A 16 -5.55 2.84 12.95
C LEU A 16 -6.69 2.09 12.28
N LYS A 17 -7.92 2.57 12.47
CA LYS A 17 -9.14 1.98 11.86
C LYS A 17 -9.57 2.67 10.56
N GLN A 18 -9.14 3.91 10.35
CA GLN A 18 -9.54 4.68 9.16
C GLN A 18 -8.64 4.33 7.98
N GLY A 19 -9.21 3.78 6.90
CA GLY A 19 -8.44 3.32 5.73
C GLY A 19 -7.59 4.42 5.08
N ALA A 20 -8.08 5.66 5.04
CA ALA A 20 -7.29 6.81 4.57
C ALA A 20 -6.08 7.10 5.47
N ALA A 21 -6.21 6.95 6.79
CA ALA A 21 -5.11 7.11 7.73
C ALA A 21 -4.11 5.96 7.60
N GLN A 22 -4.59 4.72 7.48
CA GLN A 22 -3.75 3.55 7.20
C GLN A 22 -2.93 3.75 5.92
N LYS A 23 -3.56 4.19 4.81
CA LYS A 23 -2.86 4.46 3.55
C LYS A 23 -1.75 5.50 3.70
N ARG A 24 -2.02 6.61 4.40
CA ARG A 24 -1.00 7.66 4.67
C ARG A 24 0.15 7.11 5.51
N TRP A 25 -0.17 6.31 6.53
CA TRP A 25 0.83 5.66 7.36
C TRP A 25 1.70 4.69 6.55
N ILE A 26 1.08 3.80 5.76
CA ILE A 26 1.76 2.83 4.89
C ILE A 26 2.72 3.55 3.92
N LYS A 27 2.25 4.62 3.26
CA LYS A 27 3.09 5.39 2.35
C LYS A 27 4.29 6.02 3.07
N LYS A 28 4.11 6.49 4.30
CA LYS A 28 5.17 7.12 5.10
C LYS A 28 6.15 6.11 5.71
N ALA A 29 5.65 5.00 6.23
CA ALA A 29 6.42 4.01 6.97
C ALA A 29 7.08 2.95 6.06
N LEU A 30 6.36 2.54 5.00
CA LEU A 30 6.80 1.47 4.10
C LEU A 30 7.17 1.99 2.71
N GLY A 31 6.88 3.25 2.38
CA GLY A 31 7.15 3.81 1.05
C GLY A 31 6.21 3.27 -0.05
N ILE A 32 5.14 2.56 0.31
CA ILE A 32 4.23 1.89 -0.62
C ILE A 32 3.00 2.76 -0.87
N ASP A 33 2.70 3.08 -2.13
CA ASP A 33 1.42 3.68 -2.50
C ASP A 33 0.37 2.58 -2.75
N ALA A 34 -0.23 2.10 -1.66
CA ALA A 34 -1.22 1.04 -1.73
C ALA A 34 -2.52 1.55 -2.39
N PRO A 35 -3.10 0.80 -3.36
CA PRO A 35 -4.44 1.07 -3.85
C PRO A 35 -5.47 0.82 -2.74
N LEU A 36 -6.66 1.41 -2.88
CA LEU A 36 -7.76 1.19 -1.93
C LEU A 36 -8.70 0.13 -2.48
N LYS A 37 -9.19 -0.74 -1.59
CA LYS A 37 -10.29 -1.67 -1.82
C LYS A 37 -11.62 -0.90 -1.83
N ALA A 38 -12.70 -1.58 -2.23
CA ALA A 38 -14.05 -1.01 -2.20
C ALA A 38 -14.55 -0.63 -0.80
N ASP A 39 -14.01 -1.25 0.25
CA ASP A 39 -14.31 -0.96 1.66
C ASP A 39 -13.54 0.29 2.19
N GLY A 40 -12.69 0.90 1.37
CA GLY A 40 -11.89 2.06 1.73
C GLY A 40 -10.57 1.74 2.45
N HIS A 41 -10.26 0.46 2.70
CA HIS A 41 -8.98 0.04 3.29
C HIS A 41 -7.90 -0.18 2.22
N PRO A 42 -6.62 0.05 2.56
CA PRO A 42 -5.51 -0.20 1.65
C PRO A 42 -5.37 -1.69 1.33
N PHE A 43 -5.09 -2.00 0.06
CA PHE A 43 -4.80 -3.34 -0.41
C PHE A 43 -3.29 -3.58 -0.40
N LEU A 44 -2.85 -4.55 0.40
CA LEU A 44 -1.46 -4.96 0.54
C LEU A 44 -1.34 -6.48 0.62
N THR A 45 -0.15 -6.96 0.26
CA THR A 45 0.29 -8.33 0.55
C THR A 45 1.42 -8.30 1.57
N TRP A 46 1.55 -9.37 2.35
CA TRP A 46 2.66 -9.52 3.29
C TRP A 46 4.02 -9.51 2.60
N ASP A 47 4.09 -9.90 1.33
CA ASP A 47 5.32 -9.78 0.51
C ASP A 47 5.74 -8.31 0.36
N GLN A 48 4.80 -7.43 0.02
CA GLN A 48 5.05 -6.00 -0.10
C GLN A 48 5.45 -5.37 1.23
N VAL A 49 4.82 -5.77 2.35
CA VAL A 49 5.17 -5.26 3.69
C VAL A 49 6.58 -5.66 4.10
N ASN A 50 7.01 -6.87 3.72
CA ASN A 50 8.30 -7.43 4.12
C ASN A 50 9.45 -7.07 3.17
N ARG A 51 9.17 -6.51 1.98
CA ARG A 51 10.19 -5.96 1.08
C ARG A 51 10.72 -4.65 1.64
N ARG A 52 11.87 -4.72 2.33
CA ARG A 52 12.48 -3.56 3.00
C ARG A 52 13.23 -2.58 2.09
N ASP A 53 13.58 -2.92 0.85
CA ASP A 53 14.60 -2.13 0.13
C ASP A 53 14.59 -2.22 -1.40
N GLU A 54 13.41 -2.32 -2.04
CA GLU A 54 13.36 -2.01 -3.47
C GLU A 54 12.89 -0.56 -3.64
N PRO A 55 13.71 0.34 -4.21
CA PRO A 55 13.30 1.71 -4.48
C PRO A 55 12.03 1.62 -5.32
N ALA A 56 10.94 2.19 -4.78
CA ALA A 56 9.64 2.21 -5.42
C ALA A 56 9.84 2.48 -6.90
N GLN A 57 9.64 1.46 -7.75
CA GLN A 57 9.74 1.60 -9.19
C GLN A 57 8.82 2.75 -9.55
N LYS A 58 9.41 3.92 -9.82
CA LYS A 58 8.69 5.08 -10.31
C LYS A 58 7.95 4.55 -11.51
N LYS A 59 6.61 4.53 -11.41
CA LYS A 59 5.73 4.10 -12.49
C LYS A 59 6.30 4.67 -13.78
N ALA A 60 6.75 3.80 -14.68
CA ALA A 60 7.13 4.23 -16.01
C ALA A 60 5.93 5.01 -16.54
N ASN A 61 6.11 6.32 -16.70
CA ASN A 61 5.13 7.17 -17.34
C ASN A 61 5.14 6.76 -18.82
N ILE A 62 4.37 5.75 -19.17
CA ILE A 62 4.17 5.37 -20.56
C ILE A 62 3.31 6.48 -21.17
N ASN A 63 3.99 7.48 -21.70
CA ASN A 63 3.40 8.55 -22.49
C ASN A 63 3.05 7.95 -23.86
N TRP A 64 1.80 7.56 -24.06
CA TRP A 64 1.27 7.25 -25.39
C TRP A 64 1.08 8.56 -26.16
N GLN A 65 2.17 9.11 -26.69
CA GLN A 65 2.07 10.04 -27.81
C GLN A 65 1.84 9.20 -29.08
N THR A 66 0.58 9.06 -29.45
CA THR A 66 0.20 8.57 -30.77
C THR A 66 0.49 9.67 -31.79
N ALA A 67 1.38 9.34 -32.73
CA ALA A 67 1.67 9.91 -34.06
C ALA A 67 1.37 11.39 -34.32
#